data_AF-A0A962YE59-F1
#
_entry.id   AF-A0A962YE59-F1
#
_cell.length_a   1.000
_cell.length_b   1.000
_cell.length_c   1.000
_cell.angle_alpha   90.00
_cell.angle_beta   90.00
_cell.angle_gamma   90.00
#
_symmetry.space_group_name_H-M   'P 1'
#
loop_
_entity.id
_entity.type
_entity.pdbx_description
1 polymer ?
#
loop_
_entity_poly.entity_id
_entity_poly.type
_entity_poly.pdbx_seq_one_letter_code
_entity_poly.pdbx_strand_id
1 'polypeptide(L)' 'MNVPIPALTWLRSYDKSWLRGDVIAGITLAAYLLPAGLGDASLANLPPEAGLYACLFGGLVFWLFCSSRHTVITVTSAI' A
#
# COMPACT_ATOMS: atom_id res chain seq x y z
N MET A 1 20.52 -18.69 3.37
CA MET A 1 20.46 -18.14 4.74
C MET A 1 19.21 -17.26 4.84
N ASN A 2 18.33 -17.59 5.79
CA ASN A 2 17.00 -17.00 5.99
C ASN A 2 17.00 -15.47 5.99
N VAL A 3 16.25 -14.86 5.07
CA VAL A 3 15.82 -13.46 5.21
C VAL A 3 14.33 -13.51 5.56
N PRO A 4 13.93 -13.31 6.82
CA PRO A 4 12.52 -13.35 7.23
C PRO A 4 11.68 -12.18 6.67
N ILE A 5 12.31 -11.23 5.96
CA ILE A 5 11.69 -10.00 5.46
C ILE A 5 12.21 -9.71 4.04
N PRO A 6 11.50 -10.13 2.98
CA PRO A 6 11.87 -9.89 1.58
C PRO A 6 12.05 -8.40 1.26
N ALA A 7 11.46 -7.51 2.05
CA ALA A 7 11.60 -6.08 1.85
C ALA A 7 13.04 -5.56 2.02
N LEU A 8 13.84 -6.23 2.86
CA LEU A 8 15.18 -5.76 3.23
C LEU A 8 16.21 -5.93 2.10
N THR A 9 15.99 -6.87 1.18
CA THR A 9 16.91 -7.13 0.06
C THR A 9 16.79 -6.07 -1.02
N TRP A 10 15.57 -5.67 -1.41
CA TRP A 10 15.39 -4.59 -2.38
C TRP A 10 15.65 -3.20 -1.78
N LEU A 11 15.38 -3.01 -0.49
CA LEU A 11 15.69 -1.75 0.21
C LEU A 11 17.20 -1.49 0.29
N ARG A 12 18.03 -2.54 0.37
CA ARG A 12 19.51 -2.43 0.32
C ARG A 12 20.04 -2.01 -1.05
N SER A 13 19.33 -2.35 -2.12
CA SER A 13 19.68 -1.99 -3.51
C SER A 13 18.90 -0.76 -3.99
N TYR A 14 18.25 -0.03 -3.07
CA TYR A 14 17.38 1.09 -3.41
C TYR A 14 18.19 2.33 -3.80
N ASP A 15 17.93 2.85 -5.00
CA ASP A 15 18.56 4.06 -5.49
C ASP A 15 17.76 5.30 -5.07
N LYS A 16 18.43 6.28 -4.45
CA LYS A 16 17.79 7.53 -3.99
C LYS A 16 17.21 8.36 -5.13
N SER A 17 17.65 8.17 -6.37
CA SER A 17 17.08 8.83 -7.55
C SER A 17 15.61 8.43 -7.79
N TRP A 18 15.20 7.24 -7.34
CA TRP A 18 13.83 6.74 -7.52
C TRP A 18 12.85 7.31 -6.49
N LEU A 19 13.35 7.85 -5.38
CA LEU A 19 12.54 8.43 -4.30
C LEU A 19 11.54 9.48 -4.81
N ARG A 20 11.94 10.29 -5.78
CA ARG A 20 11.07 11.33 -6.36
C ARG A 20 9.89 10.71 -7.12
N GLY A 21 10.15 9.67 -7.91
CA GLY A 21 9.11 8.95 -8.64
C GLY A 21 8.17 8.20 -7.70
N ASP A 22 8.73 7.54 -6.69
CA ASP A 22 7.96 6.80 -5.69
C ASP A 22 7.08 7.71 -4.83
N VAL A 23 7.54 8.92 -4.49
CA VAL A 23 6.71 9.90 -3.77
C VAL A 23 5.53 10.36 -4.62
N ILE A 24 5.76 10.70 -5.90
CA ILE A 24 4.68 11.13 -6.79
C ILE A 24 3.69 9.98 -7.02
N ALA A 25 4.19 8.77 -7.26
CA ALA A 25 3.35 7.57 -7.40
C ALA A 25 2.56 7.28 -6.13
N GLY A 26 3.20 7.40 -4.95
CA GLY A 26 2.55 7.20 -3.65
C GLY A 26 1.45 8.23 -3.37
N ILE A 27 1.68 9.51 -3.68
CA ILE A 27 0.67 10.57 -3.55
C ILE A 27 -0.50 10.31 -4.51
N THR A 28 -0.20 9.94 -5.75
CA THR A 28 -1.22 9.64 -6.77
C THR A 28 -2.08 8.45 -6.35
N LEU A 29 -1.43 7.39 -5.85
CA LEU A 29 -2.09 6.21 -5.35
C LEU A 29 -2.94 6.53 -4.11
N ALA A 30 -2.42 7.31 -3.16
CA ALA A 30 -3.15 7.74 -1.96
C ALA A 30 -4.39 8.56 -2.32
N ALA A 31 -4.27 9.48 -3.28
CA ALA A 31 -5.38 10.29 -3.77
C ALA A 31 -6.46 9.44 -4.48
N TYR A 32 -6.09 8.30 -5.07
CA TYR A 32 -7.01 7.35 -5.67
C TYR A 32 -7.67 6.41 -4.63
N LEU A 33 -6.87 5.91 -3.68
CA LEU A 33 -7.29 4.98 -2.62
C LEU A 33 -8.28 5.60 -1.63
N LEU A 34 -8.11 6.89 -1.31
CA LEU A 34 -8.95 7.61 -0.36
C LEU A 34 -10.44 7.57 -0.75
N PRO A 35 -10.84 8.07 -1.94
CA PRO A 35 -12.24 8.02 -2.34
C PRO A 35 -12.73 6.58 -2.59
N ALA A 36 -11.88 5.68 -3.11
CA ALA A 36 -12.25 4.29 -3.36
C ALA A 36 -12.59 3.54 -2.06
N GLY A 37 -11.71 3.61 -1.05
CA GLY A 37 -11.92 2.95 0.25
C GLY A 37 -13.06 3.55 1.06
N LEU A 38 -13.32 4.86 0.92
CA LEU A 38 -14.51 5.51 1.50
C LEU A 38 -15.81 4.99 0.84
N GLY A 39 -15.79 4.78 -0.47
CA GLY A 39 -16.90 4.18 -1.22
C GLY A 39 -17.19 2.76 -0.74
N ASP A 40 -16.17 1.90 -0.67
CA ASP A 40 -16.31 0.51 -0.22
C ASP A 40 -16.79 0.42 1.24
N ALA A 41 -16.26 1.25 2.14
CA ALA A 41 -16.71 1.29 3.54
C ALA A 41 -18.17 1.72 3.65
N SER A 42 -18.60 2.70 2.83
CA SER A 42 -20.00 3.15 2.81
C SER A 42 -20.96 2.06 2.31
N LEU A 43 -20.55 1.26 1.32
CA LEU A 43 -21.34 0.12 0.82
C LEU A 43 -21.48 -0.98 1.88
N ALA A 44 -20.43 -1.22 2.66
CA ALA A 44 -20.42 -2.20 3.73
C ALA A 44 -21.16 -1.74 5.02
N ASN A 45 -21.73 -0.53 5.07
CA ASN A 45 -22.27 0.11 6.29
C ASN A 45 -21.22 0.23 7.42
N LEU A 46 -19.94 0.32 7.09
CA LEU A 46 -18.87 0.55 8.06
C LEU A 46 -18.55 2.05 8.19
N PRO A 47 -18.01 2.48 9.35
CA PRO A 47 -17.46 3.82 9.51
C PRO A 47 -16.36 4.07 8.45
N PRO A 48 -16.40 5.21 7.73
CA PRO A 48 -15.46 5.53 6.65
C PRO A 48 -13.99 5.50 7.07
N GLU A 49 -13.71 5.73 8.35
CA GLU A 49 -12.38 5.65 8.95
C GLU A 49 -11.81 4.23 8.89
N ALA A 50 -12.66 3.19 8.91
CA ALA A 50 -12.24 1.80 8.82
C ALA A 50 -11.60 1.47 7.46
N GLY A 51 -12.10 2.06 6.37
CA GLY A 51 -11.51 1.92 5.02
C GLY A 51 -10.13 2.56 4.94
N LEU A 52 -9.95 3.71 5.59
CA LEU A 52 -8.64 4.37 5.70
C LEU A 52 -7.64 3.53 6.49
N TYR A 53 -8.04 2.98 7.63
CA TYR A 53 -7.18 2.10 8.43
C TYR A 53 -6.81 0.84 7.66
N ALA A 54 -7.75 0.23 6.94
CA ALA A 54 -7.49 -0.98 6.15
C ALA A 54 -6.47 -0.71 5.02
N CYS A 55 -6.61 0.40 4.28
CA CYS A 55 -5.66 0.77 3.23
C CYS A 55 -4.26 1.07 3.79
N LEU A 56 -4.18 1.80 4.91
CA LEU A 56 -2.90 2.20 5.49
C LEU A 56 -2.16 1.01 6.12
N PHE A 57 -2.87 0.21 6.92
CA PHE A 57 -2.29 -0.93 7.63
C PHE A 57 -2.02 -2.09 6.67
N GLY A 58 -2.93 -2.36 5.72
CA GLY A 58 -2.75 -3.36 4.68
C GLY A 58 -1.55 -3.03 3.77
N GLY A 59 -1.43 -1.77 3.34
CA GLY A 59 -0.28 -1.30 2.58
C GLY A 59 1.05 -1.45 3.32
N LEU A 60 1.09 -1.07 4.60
CA LEU A 60 2.30 -1.18 5.45
C LEU A 60 2.72 -2.63 5.69
N VAL A 61 1.78 -3.49 6.06
CA VAL A 61 2.06 -4.90 6.31
C VAL A 61 2.49 -5.58 5.03
N PHE A 62 1.81 -5.32 3.92
CA PHE A 62 2.17 -5.93 2.64
C PHE A 62 3.53 -5.45 2.13
N TRP A 63 3.85 -4.17 2.30
CA TRP A 63 5.16 -3.61 1.96
C TRP A 63 6.31 -4.33 2.69
N LEU A 64 6.12 -4.73 3.95
CA LEU A 64 7.13 -5.48 4.73
C LEU A 64 7.35 -6.90 4.21
N PHE A 65 6.31 -7.57 3.73
CA PHE A 65 6.38 -8.96 3.26
C PHE A 65 6.54 -9.10 1.74
N CYS A 66 6.48 -8.00 0.98
CA CYS A 66 6.59 -8.05 -0.48
C CYS A 66 8.03 -8.20 -0.95
N SER A 67 8.25 -9.17 -1.84
CA SER A 67 9.54 -9.40 -2.50
C SER A 67 9.77 -8.52 -3.74
N SER A 68 8.76 -7.79 -4.21
CA SER A 68 8.77 -7.04 -5.48
C SER A 68 8.49 -5.55 -5.28
N ARG A 69 9.39 -4.71 -5.80
CA ARG A 69 9.36 -3.24 -5.69
C ARG A 69 8.19 -2.52 -6.40
N HIS A 70 7.49 -3.20 -7.31
CA HIS A 70 6.42 -2.60 -8.14
C HIS A 70 5.02 -3.09 -7.78
N THR A 71 4.91 -4.01 -6.82
CA THR A 71 3.62 -4.59 -6.46
C THR A 71 2.91 -3.69 -5.48
N VAL A 72 1.79 -3.12 -5.92
CA VAL A 72 0.88 -2.34 -5.09
C VAL A 72 -0.33 -3.20 -4.76
N ILE A 73 -0.75 -3.16 -3.48
CA ILE A 73 -2.01 -3.73 -3.04
C ILE A 73 -2.92 -2.65 -2.53
N THR A 74 -4.17 -2.75 -2.96
CA THR A 74 -5.28 -1.91 -2.56
C THR A 74 -6.39 -2.82 -2.05
N VAL A 75 -7.25 -2.27 -1.20
CA VAL A 75 -8.54 -2.89 -0.92
C VAL A 75 -9.29 -3.01 -2.26
N THR A 76 -9.76 -4.21 -2.57
CA THR A 76 -10.61 -4.47 -3.73
C THR A 76 -11.99 -4.84 -3.21
N SER A 77 -13.04 -4.36 -3.89
CA SER A 77 -14.45 -4.58 -3.55
C SER A 77 -14.91 -6.03 -3.71
N ALA A 78 -13.99 -7.00 -3.78
CA ALA A 78 -14.29 -8.43 -3.79
C ALA A 78 -14.68 -8.89 -2.37
N ILE A 79 -15.83 -8.42 -1.92
CA ILE A 79 -16.74 -9.11 -1.00
C ILE A 79 -18.10 -9.24 -1.68
#